data_AF-A0A1Q6GZM0-F1
#
_entry.id   AF-A0A1Q6GZM0-F1
#
_cell.length_a   1.000
_cell.length_b   1.000
_cell.length_c   1.000
_cell.angle_alpha   90.00
_cell.angle_beta   90.00
_cell.angle_gamma   90.00
#
_symmetry.space_group_name_H-M   'P 1'
#
loop_
_entity.id
_entity.type
_entity.pdbx_description
1 polymer ?
#
loop_
_entity_poly.entity_id
_entity_poly.type
_entity_poly.pdbx_seq_one_letter_code
_entity_poly.pdbx_strand_id
1 'polypeptide(L)'
;MSGYGTFTCADTCRRGIFSEGKLNGLGQLITKGDTVYTGMWRDGKRDGRGVFTDSLGRRIEGWWKNETLVYGRIYDELGVYEGEVDSCGDPSGHGKFINPSGAFYEGHWENGMREDFGFAVNADGRLQVGVWHRGRFQGEQMIHNSDRIYGIDISRYQHIHKGRTYPIRWSDLRITSLGRLKSRLVSGEVDYPVSFVYIKSTQGTTVLNRHYLTDYRSARKASIPCGAYHFFSTVSDAADQAAYFIKNTRFSRGDLPPVLDLEPSDREIERAGGAVKMFREVLIWMKIVEKRVGVRPILYVNQMFVNKYLPLSPELRDNYNVWIARYGSYKPDIKLVHWQLSADGKVNGIVPEVDINVFNGYKDEFMKYLHDSTIKSNVKP
;
A
#
# COMPACT_ATOMS: atom_id res chain seq x y z
N MET A 1 -57.64 1.74 -25.52
CA MET A 1 -58.14 2.46 -24.32
C MET A 1 -57.11 2.30 -23.21
N SER A 2 -56.70 3.41 -22.60
CA SER A 2 -55.88 3.40 -21.39
C SER A 2 -56.78 3.37 -20.16
N GLY A 3 -56.49 2.52 -19.19
CA GLY A 3 -57.34 2.36 -18.01
C GLY A 3 -56.67 1.55 -16.91
N TYR A 4 -57.16 1.72 -15.69
CA TYR A 4 -56.73 0.88 -14.58
C TYR A 4 -57.37 -0.51 -14.69
N GLY A 5 -56.58 -1.56 -14.57
CA GLY A 5 -57.07 -2.92 -14.74
C GLY A 5 -56.28 -3.96 -13.94
N THR A 6 -56.79 -5.18 -13.97
CA THR A 6 -56.16 -6.37 -13.39
C THR A 6 -56.17 -7.47 -14.44
N PHE A 7 -55.02 -8.07 -14.68
CA PHE A 7 -54.84 -9.22 -15.55
C PHE A 7 -54.25 -10.38 -14.73
N THR A 8 -54.98 -11.49 -14.66
CA THR A 8 -54.57 -12.68 -13.91
C THR A 8 -54.35 -13.83 -14.87
N CYS A 9 -53.22 -14.51 -14.76
CA CYS A 9 -52.88 -15.71 -15.52
C CYS A 9 -52.15 -16.69 -14.59
N ALA A 10 -52.77 -17.86 -14.36
CA ALA A 10 -52.31 -18.84 -13.36
C ALA A 10 -52.03 -18.16 -12.00
N ASP A 11 -50.85 -18.39 -11.42
CA ASP A 11 -50.45 -17.84 -10.12
C ASP A 11 -49.96 -16.37 -10.18
N THR A 12 -49.99 -15.74 -11.36
CA THR A 12 -49.48 -14.38 -11.55
C THR A 12 -50.63 -13.40 -11.81
N CYS A 13 -50.65 -12.31 -11.07
CA CYS A 13 -51.59 -11.20 -11.22
C CYS A 13 -50.82 -9.89 -11.48
N ARG A 14 -51.22 -9.17 -12.52
CA ARG A 14 -50.67 -7.87 -12.94
C ARG A 14 -51.76 -6.81 -12.78
N ARG A 15 -51.54 -5.81 -11.95
CA ARG A 15 -52.54 -4.78 -11.62
C ARG A 15 -51.96 -3.39 -11.83
N GLY A 16 -52.63 -2.50 -12.56
CA GLY A 16 -52.09 -1.16 -12.79
C GLY A 16 -52.70 -0.45 -13.99
N ILE A 17 -51.97 0.53 -14.51
CA ILE A 17 -52.36 1.28 -15.72
C ILE A 17 -52.02 0.43 -16.95
N PHE A 18 -53.02 0.14 -17.78
CA PHE A 18 -52.86 -0.53 -19.05
C PHE A 18 -53.00 0.45 -20.21
N SER A 19 -52.20 0.26 -21.26
CA SER A 19 -52.36 0.86 -22.58
C SER A 19 -52.07 -0.22 -23.63
N GLU A 20 -52.91 -0.31 -24.66
CA GLU A 20 -52.81 -1.34 -25.72
C GLU A 20 -52.71 -2.78 -25.18
N GLY A 21 -53.47 -3.09 -24.11
CA GLY A 21 -53.48 -4.41 -23.48
C GLY A 21 -52.22 -4.75 -22.68
N LYS A 22 -51.27 -3.81 -22.54
CA LYS A 22 -50.02 -3.99 -21.79
C LYS A 22 -49.93 -3.02 -20.62
N LEU A 23 -49.27 -3.42 -19.54
CA LEU A 23 -48.95 -2.52 -18.43
C LEU A 23 -48.06 -1.38 -18.93
N ASN A 24 -48.50 -0.15 -18.69
CA ASN A 24 -47.89 1.09 -19.19
C ASN A 24 -48.18 2.20 -18.17
N GLY A 25 -47.22 2.49 -17.28
CA GLY A 25 -47.37 3.37 -16.11
C GLY A 25 -47.15 2.62 -14.80
N LEU A 26 -47.74 3.13 -13.70
CA LEU A 26 -47.62 2.48 -12.39
C LEU A 26 -48.41 1.16 -12.36
N GLY A 27 -47.80 0.13 -11.79
CA GLY A 27 -48.43 -1.18 -11.64
C GLY A 27 -47.70 -2.12 -10.69
N GLN A 28 -48.35 -3.24 -10.40
CA GLN A 28 -47.93 -4.27 -9.47
C GLN A 28 -47.88 -5.62 -10.16
N LEU A 29 -46.88 -6.42 -9.78
CA LEU A 29 -46.80 -7.85 -10.06
C LEU A 29 -47.03 -8.60 -8.74
N ILE A 30 -48.00 -9.49 -8.74
CA ILE A 30 -48.37 -10.34 -7.61
C ILE A 30 -48.17 -11.78 -8.06
N THR A 31 -47.45 -12.58 -7.28
CA THR A 31 -47.20 -14.00 -7.57
C THR A 31 -47.59 -14.80 -6.34
N LYS A 32 -48.46 -15.80 -6.49
CA LYS A 32 -48.96 -16.66 -5.39
C LYS A 32 -49.55 -15.87 -4.20
N GLY A 33 -50.11 -14.70 -4.47
CA GLY A 33 -50.72 -13.81 -3.47
C GLY A 33 -49.78 -12.73 -2.92
N ASP A 34 -48.47 -12.85 -3.14
CA ASP A 34 -47.49 -11.89 -2.64
C ASP A 34 -47.16 -10.83 -3.70
N THR A 35 -47.09 -9.56 -3.29
CA THR A 35 -46.64 -8.48 -4.20
C THR A 35 -45.13 -8.58 -4.37
N VAL A 36 -44.72 -9.02 -5.55
CA VAL A 36 -43.31 -9.21 -5.92
C VAL A 36 -42.71 -7.95 -6.53
N TYR A 37 -43.51 -7.11 -7.20
CA TYR A 37 -43.05 -5.82 -7.73
C TYR A 37 -44.13 -4.75 -7.61
N THR A 38 -43.73 -3.52 -7.28
CA THR A 38 -44.53 -2.31 -7.42
C THR A 38 -43.68 -1.23 -8.06
N GLY A 39 -44.08 -0.70 -9.21
CA GLY A 39 -43.28 0.30 -9.89
C GLY A 39 -43.76 0.66 -11.29
N MET A 40 -42.85 1.22 -12.06
CA MET A 40 -43.09 1.71 -13.41
C MET A 40 -43.00 0.58 -14.45
N TRP A 41 -43.94 0.60 -15.39
CA TRP A 41 -44.02 -0.33 -16.50
C TRP A 41 -44.02 0.43 -17.84
N ARG A 42 -43.38 -0.14 -18.85
CA ARG A 42 -43.46 0.28 -20.25
C ARG A 42 -43.60 -0.96 -21.13
N ASP A 43 -44.61 -0.99 -21.98
CA ASP A 43 -44.92 -2.08 -22.91
C ASP A 43 -44.97 -3.47 -22.25
N GLY A 44 -45.54 -3.53 -21.06
CA GLY A 44 -45.70 -4.76 -20.29
C GLY A 44 -44.42 -5.23 -19.60
N LYS A 45 -43.36 -4.40 -19.62
CA LYS A 45 -42.08 -4.66 -18.97
C LYS A 45 -41.82 -3.69 -17.82
N ARG A 46 -41.13 -4.13 -16.76
CA ARG A 46 -40.57 -3.27 -15.71
C ARG A 46 -39.58 -2.30 -16.34
N ASP A 47 -39.87 -1.01 -16.24
CA ASP A 47 -39.06 0.06 -16.83
C ASP A 47 -39.29 1.37 -16.06
N GLY A 48 -38.26 1.85 -15.38
CA GLY A 48 -38.30 2.97 -14.44
C GLY A 48 -38.13 2.53 -12.98
N ARG A 49 -38.54 3.37 -12.04
CA ARG A 49 -38.39 3.10 -10.60
C ARG A 49 -39.38 2.06 -10.09
N GLY A 50 -38.97 1.27 -9.10
CA GLY A 50 -39.84 0.32 -8.43
C GLY A 50 -39.27 -0.27 -7.14
N VAL A 51 -40.08 -1.10 -6.50
CA VAL A 51 -39.72 -1.94 -5.36
C VAL A 51 -40.00 -3.39 -5.74
N PHE A 52 -39.02 -4.26 -5.54
CA PHE A 52 -39.07 -5.68 -5.84
C PHE A 52 -38.73 -6.49 -4.59
N THR A 53 -39.41 -7.61 -4.40
CA THR A 53 -39.06 -8.61 -3.39
C THR A 53 -38.55 -9.83 -4.12
N ASP A 54 -37.29 -10.23 -3.89
CA ASP A 54 -36.71 -11.39 -4.58
C ASP A 54 -37.14 -12.72 -3.95
N SER A 55 -36.68 -13.84 -4.52
CA SER A 55 -37.00 -15.19 -4.02
C SER A 55 -36.42 -15.50 -2.64
N LEU A 56 -35.48 -14.70 -2.15
CA LEU A 56 -34.90 -14.80 -0.82
C LEU A 56 -35.62 -13.86 0.19
N GLY A 57 -36.64 -13.12 -0.25
CA GLY A 57 -37.38 -12.16 0.57
C GLY A 57 -36.67 -10.82 0.75
N ARG A 58 -35.57 -10.56 0.04
CA ARG A 58 -34.85 -9.28 0.12
C ARG A 58 -35.67 -8.20 -0.57
N ARG A 59 -35.78 -7.04 0.08
CA ARG A 59 -36.39 -5.83 -0.50
C ARG A 59 -35.36 -5.11 -1.34
N ILE A 60 -35.71 -4.82 -2.59
CA ILE A 60 -34.86 -4.13 -3.57
C ILE A 60 -35.60 -2.91 -4.10
N GLU A 61 -35.05 -1.72 -3.87
CA GLU A 61 -35.56 -0.47 -4.45
C GLU A 61 -34.62 -0.03 -5.57
N GLY A 62 -35.10 0.24 -6.78
CA GLY A 62 -34.16 0.44 -7.87
C GLY A 62 -34.70 1.05 -9.14
N TRP A 63 -33.88 0.95 -10.18
CA TRP A 63 -34.19 1.35 -11.54
C TRP A 63 -34.16 0.14 -12.46
N TRP A 64 -35.25 -0.09 -13.15
CA TRP A 64 -35.39 -1.14 -14.15
C TRP A 64 -35.30 -0.53 -15.55
N LYS A 65 -34.69 -1.28 -16.47
CA LYS A 65 -34.65 -0.97 -17.90
C LYS A 65 -34.94 -2.26 -18.65
N ASN A 66 -36.08 -2.32 -19.33
CA ASN A 66 -36.51 -3.51 -20.09
C ASN A 66 -36.38 -4.83 -19.29
N GLU A 67 -37.02 -4.94 -18.12
CA GLU A 67 -36.96 -6.09 -17.18
C GLU A 67 -35.68 -6.25 -16.37
N THR A 68 -34.59 -5.58 -16.73
CA THR A 68 -33.30 -5.69 -16.01
C THR A 68 -33.18 -4.61 -14.96
N LEU A 69 -32.89 -4.99 -13.71
CA LEU A 69 -32.48 -4.06 -12.66
C LEU A 69 -31.06 -3.57 -12.98
N VAL A 70 -30.85 -2.25 -13.09
CA VAL A 70 -29.54 -1.66 -13.43
C VAL A 70 -28.88 -0.93 -12.26
N TYR A 71 -29.68 -0.55 -11.26
CA TYR A 71 -29.22 0.11 -10.06
C TYR A 71 -30.21 -0.21 -8.94
N GLY A 72 -29.72 -0.68 -7.80
CA GLY A 72 -30.56 -1.16 -6.71
C GLY A 72 -30.03 -0.78 -5.34
N ARG A 73 -30.95 -0.55 -4.43
CA ARG A 73 -30.77 -0.49 -2.99
C ARG A 73 -31.34 -1.75 -2.38
N ILE A 74 -30.47 -2.64 -1.91
CA ILE A 74 -30.81 -3.98 -1.44
C ILE A 74 -30.72 -3.98 0.07
N TYR A 75 -31.78 -4.45 0.71
CA TYR A 75 -31.88 -4.59 2.16
C TYR A 75 -31.86 -6.08 2.51
N ASP A 76 -30.88 -6.49 3.33
CA ASP A 76 -30.80 -7.84 3.87
C ASP A 76 -30.26 -7.85 5.31
N GLU A 77 -30.05 -9.04 5.86
CA GLU A 77 -29.54 -9.21 7.23
C GLU A 77 -28.08 -8.74 7.39
N LEU A 78 -27.32 -8.66 6.29
CA LEU A 78 -25.93 -8.23 6.30
C LEU A 78 -25.82 -6.71 6.29
N GLY A 79 -26.77 -6.01 5.68
CA GLY A 79 -26.82 -4.55 5.67
C GLY A 79 -27.62 -3.95 4.52
N VAL A 80 -27.19 -2.76 4.12
CA VAL A 80 -27.78 -2.02 2.99
C VAL A 80 -26.72 -1.83 1.93
N TYR A 81 -26.93 -2.46 0.78
CA TYR A 81 -26.18 -2.18 -0.45
C TYR A 81 -26.91 -1.14 -1.28
N GLU A 82 -26.18 -0.27 -1.99
CA GLU A 82 -26.73 0.70 -2.94
C GLU A 82 -25.73 0.89 -4.09
N GLY A 83 -26.10 0.47 -5.30
CA GLY A 83 -25.20 0.52 -6.45
C GLY A 83 -25.71 -0.23 -7.68
N GLU A 84 -24.79 -0.42 -8.63
CA GLU A 84 -25.01 -1.22 -9.83
C GLU A 84 -25.16 -2.71 -9.50
N VAL A 85 -25.95 -3.43 -10.29
CA VAL A 85 -26.16 -4.88 -10.09
C VAL A 85 -26.09 -5.61 -11.42
N ASP A 86 -25.79 -6.90 -11.36
CA ASP A 86 -25.88 -7.77 -12.53
C ASP A 86 -27.32 -8.26 -12.80
N SER A 87 -27.47 -9.11 -13.82
CA SER A 87 -28.77 -9.68 -14.20
C SER A 87 -29.41 -10.59 -13.13
N CYS A 88 -28.62 -11.09 -12.19
CA CYS A 88 -29.09 -11.89 -11.06
C CYS A 88 -29.51 -11.00 -9.87
N GLY A 89 -29.20 -9.70 -9.92
CA GLY A 89 -29.45 -8.74 -8.84
C GLY A 89 -28.34 -8.71 -7.81
N ASP A 90 -27.18 -9.31 -8.09
CA ASP A 90 -26.02 -9.25 -7.21
C ASP A 90 -25.21 -7.97 -7.46
N PRO A 91 -24.58 -7.37 -6.43
CA PRO A 91 -23.70 -6.22 -6.57
C PRO A 91 -22.64 -6.43 -7.66
N SER A 92 -22.62 -5.52 -8.65
CA SER A 92 -21.70 -5.59 -9.78
C SER A 92 -21.51 -4.21 -10.40
N GLY A 93 -20.28 -3.74 -10.56
CA GLY A 93 -19.98 -2.34 -10.90
C GLY A 93 -19.74 -1.48 -9.65
N HIS A 94 -20.03 -0.18 -9.69
CA HIS A 94 -19.78 0.69 -8.53
C HIS A 94 -20.94 0.64 -7.53
N GLY A 95 -20.63 0.57 -6.23
CA GLY A 95 -21.64 0.61 -5.19
C GLY A 95 -21.09 0.78 -3.78
N LYS A 96 -21.98 1.07 -2.84
CA LYS A 96 -21.69 1.23 -1.42
C LYS A 96 -22.46 0.20 -0.59
N PHE A 97 -21.87 -0.23 0.51
CA PHE A 97 -22.46 -1.14 1.48
C PHE A 97 -22.18 -0.65 2.89
N ILE A 98 -23.22 -0.67 3.73
CA ILE A 98 -23.10 -0.42 5.17
C ILE A 98 -23.77 -1.55 5.94
N ASN A 99 -23.06 -2.11 6.91
CA ASN A 99 -23.61 -3.14 7.80
C ASN A 99 -24.17 -2.52 9.10
N PRO A 100 -24.95 -3.28 9.90
CA PRO A 100 -25.50 -2.78 11.16
C PRO A 100 -24.44 -2.35 12.20
N SER A 101 -23.21 -2.86 12.11
CA SER A 101 -22.10 -2.45 13.00
C SER A 101 -21.43 -1.14 12.57
N GLY A 102 -21.90 -0.49 11.49
CA GLY A 102 -21.32 0.73 10.94
C GLY A 102 -20.08 0.50 10.06
N ALA A 103 -19.70 -0.74 9.77
CA ALA A 103 -18.67 -1.01 8.78
C ALA A 103 -19.20 -0.62 7.40
N PHE A 104 -18.36 0.10 6.65
CA PHE A 104 -18.72 0.73 5.39
C PHE A 104 -17.73 0.30 4.30
N TYR A 105 -18.21 0.14 3.08
CA TYR A 105 -17.39 0.02 1.88
C TYR A 105 -18.05 0.76 0.72
N GLU A 106 -17.24 1.43 -0.10
CA GLU A 106 -17.67 1.95 -1.40
C GLU A 106 -16.53 1.74 -2.42
N GLY A 107 -16.89 1.26 -3.60
CA GLY A 107 -15.92 0.89 -4.62
C GLY A 107 -16.54 -0.06 -5.63
N HIS A 108 -15.67 -0.80 -6.31
CA HIS A 108 -16.08 -1.75 -7.34
C HIS A 108 -16.52 -3.10 -6.73
N TRP A 109 -17.55 -3.67 -7.32
CA TRP A 109 -18.14 -4.95 -6.96
C TRP A 109 -18.12 -5.87 -8.18
N GLU A 110 -17.85 -7.15 -7.94
CA GLU A 110 -17.95 -8.19 -8.96
C GLU A 110 -18.52 -9.45 -8.30
N ASN A 111 -19.64 -9.96 -8.84
CA ASN A 111 -20.35 -11.13 -8.34
C ASN A 111 -20.63 -11.07 -6.82
N GLY A 112 -21.13 -9.92 -6.34
CA GLY A 112 -21.44 -9.70 -4.93
C GLY A 112 -20.23 -9.51 -4.00
N MET A 113 -19.01 -9.49 -4.53
CA MET A 113 -17.79 -9.30 -3.75
C MET A 113 -17.10 -7.98 -4.06
N ARG A 114 -16.51 -7.36 -3.03
CA ARG A 114 -15.63 -6.19 -3.18
C ARG A 114 -14.43 -6.56 -4.06
N GLU A 115 -14.15 -5.75 -5.06
CA GLU A 115 -13.12 -5.98 -6.08
C GLU A 115 -12.50 -4.63 -6.49
N ASP A 116 -11.29 -4.67 -7.06
CA ASP A 116 -10.56 -3.49 -7.54
C ASP A 116 -10.48 -2.34 -6.51
N PHE A 117 -10.39 -1.08 -6.96
CA PHE A 117 -10.24 0.06 -6.09
C PHE A 117 -11.50 0.35 -5.27
N GLY A 118 -11.30 0.69 -4.00
CA GLY A 118 -12.36 1.17 -3.13
C GLY A 118 -11.86 1.85 -1.87
N PHE A 119 -12.80 2.17 -0.99
CA PHE A 119 -12.52 2.57 0.37
C PHE A 119 -13.45 1.86 1.35
N ALA A 120 -12.93 1.53 2.53
CA ALA A 120 -13.69 0.92 3.60
C ALA A 120 -13.37 1.58 4.94
N VAL A 121 -14.37 1.61 5.81
CA VAL A 121 -14.18 1.84 7.25
C VAL A 121 -14.62 0.57 7.95
N ASN A 122 -13.71 -0.09 8.64
CA ASN A 122 -14.04 -1.25 9.44
C ASN A 122 -14.85 -0.85 10.69
N ALA A 123 -15.50 -1.82 11.35
CA ALA A 123 -16.29 -1.57 12.56
C ALA A 123 -15.46 -0.97 13.72
N ASP A 124 -14.14 -1.13 13.71
CA ASP A 124 -13.19 -0.54 14.66
C ASP A 124 -12.76 0.89 14.30
N GLY A 125 -13.31 1.48 13.23
CA GLY A 125 -12.98 2.80 12.72
C GLY A 125 -11.74 2.86 11.82
N ARG A 126 -11.07 1.72 11.54
CA ARG A 126 -9.89 1.70 10.68
C ARG A 126 -10.26 1.93 9.21
N LEU A 127 -9.70 2.99 8.64
CA LEU A 127 -9.80 3.32 7.21
C LEU A 127 -8.90 2.39 6.38
N GLN A 128 -9.45 1.89 5.28
CA GLN A 128 -8.74 1.15 4.24
C GLN A 128 -9.02 1.83 2.90
N VAL A 129 -7.97 2.16 2.16
CA VAL A 129 -8.07 2.72 0.80
C VAL A 129 -7.07 1.96 -0.06
N GLY A 130 -7.50 1.40 -1.18
CA GLY A 130 -6.62 0.56 -1.99
C GLY A 130 -7.37 -0.44 -2.86
N VAL A 131 -6.80 -1.62 -3.05
CA VAL A 131 -7.34 -2.65 -3.93
C VAL A 131 -7.97 -3.77 -3.11
N TRP A 132 -9.13 -4.26 -3.54
CA TRP A 132 -9.78 -5.46 -3.06
C TRP A 132 -9.69 -6.56 -4.12
N HIS A 133 -9.63 -7.80 -3.67
CA HIS A 133 -9.76 -8.96 -4.54
C HIS A 133 -10.59 -10.02 -3.86
N ARG A 134 -11.72 -10.41 -4.44
CA ARG A 134 -12.66 -11.40 -3.89
C ARG A 134 -13.00 -11.14 -2.43
N GLY A 135 -13.36 -9.89 -2.13
CA GLY A 135 -13.73 -9.45 -0.79
C GLY A 135 -12.56 -9.23 0.18
N ARG A 136 -11.30 -9.51 -0.21
CA ARG A 136 -10.11 -9.32 0.65
C ARG A 136 -9.36 -8.05 0.28
N PHE A 137 -9.18 -7.16 1.25
CA PHE A 137 -8.33 -5.98 1.09
C PHE A 137 -6.87 -6.39 0.87
N GLN A 138 -6.27 -5.93 -0.23
CA GLN A 138 -4.88 -6.21 -0.61
C GLN A 138 -3.92 -5.11 -0.13
N GLY A 139 -4.40 -3.87 0.04
CA GLY A 139 -3.61 -2.71 0.39
C GLY A 139 -3.66 -1.60 -0.66
N GLU A 140 -3.09 -0.45 -0.32
CA GLU A 140 -2.84 0.64 -1.28
C GLU A 140 -1.87 0.16 -2.35
N GLN A 141 -2.24 0.22 -3.64
CA GLN A 141 -1.35 -0.12 -4.74
C GLN A 141 -0.62 1.15 -5.23
N MET A 142 0.70 1.15 -5.18
CA MET A 142 1.48 2.31 -5.59
C MET A 142 1.66 2.33 -7.12
N ILE A 143 1.23 3.42 -7.75
CA ILE A 143 1.64 3.78 -9.10
C ILE A 143 2.90 4.65 -9.01
N HIS A 144 3.89 4.29 -9.83
CA HIS A 144 5.21 4.91 -9.91
C HIS A 144 5.24 5.89 -11.08
N ASN A 145 5.53 7.15 -10.78
CA ASN A 145 5.57 8.27 -11.73
C ASN A 145 6.53 9.35 -11.21
N SER A 146 6.69 10.45 -11.96
CA SER A 146 7.60 11.55 -11.61
C SER A 146 7.25 12.33 -10.33
N ASP A 147 6.04 12.18 -9.79
CA ASP A 147 5.61 12.89 -8.57
C ASP A 147 6.10 12.20 -7.29
N ARG A 148 6.56 10.95 -7.41
CA ARG A 148 7.13 10.20 -6.30
C ARG A 148 8.56 10.66 -6.02
N ILE A 149 8.95 10.57 -4.75
CA ILE A 149 10.29 10.92 -4.30
C ILE A 149 11.14 9.67 -4.26
N TYR A 150 12.02 9.52 -5.25
CA TYR A 150 12.91 8.37 -5.36
C TYR A 150 14.26 8.63 -4.72
N GLY A 151 14.83 7.58 -4.13
CA GLY A 151 16.20 7.56 -3.68
C GLY A 151 16.86 6.24 -4.03
N ILE A 152 18.12 6.13 -3.67
CA ILE A 152 18.92 4.92 -3.89
C ILE A 152 19.61 4.53 -2.61
N ASP A 153 20.00 3.27 -2.50
CA ASP A 153 20.99 2.87 -1.54
C ASP A 153 22.17 2.17 -2.20
N ILE A 154 23.35 2.45 -1.67
CA ILE A 154 24.61 2.07 -2.29
C ILE A 154 25.60 1.52 -1.26
N SER A 155 26.48 0.65 -1.76
CA SER A 155 27.60 0.10 -1.00
C SER A 155 28.83 0.02 -1.90
N ARG A 156 29.87 -0.70 -1.45
CA ARG A 156 31.04 -1.02 -2.28
C ARG A 156 30.67 -1.67 -3.62
N TYR A 157 29.52 -2.32 -3.73
CA TYR A 157 29.12 -3.04 -4.94
C TYR A 157 28.80 -2.12 -6.11
N GLN A 158 28.33 -0.89 -5.86
CA GLN A 158 28.10 0.10 -6.92
C GLN A 158 29.39 0.65 -7.55
N HIS A 159 30.55 0.31 -6.99
CA HIS A 159 31.85 0.58 -7.59
C HIS A 159 32.44 -0.59 -8.36
N ILE A 160 31.89 -1.80 -8.28
CA ILE A 160 32.54 -3.00 -8.83
C ILE A 160 31.62 -3.63 -9.88
N HIS A 161 32.07 -3.69 -11.13
CA HIS A 161 31.36 -4.39 -12.20
C HIS A 161 32.32 -5.24 -13.02
N LYS A 162 32.05 -6.55 -13.11
CA LYS A 162 32.86 -7.51 -13.89
C LYS A 162 34.37 -7.40 -13.58
N GLY A 163 34.71 -7.33 -12.28
CA GLY A 163 36.10 -7.25 -11.80
C GLY A 163 36.78 -5.90 -11.95
N ARG A 164 36.11 -4.88 -12.52
CA ARG A 164 36.65 -3.52 -12.67
C ARG A 164 36.01 -2.56 -11.68
N THR A 165 36.78 -1.56 -11.25
CA THR A 165 36.31 -0.49 -10.36
C THR A 165 35.86 0.71 -11.18
N TYR A 166 34.69 1.27 -10.87
CA TYR A 166 34.11 2.44 -11.52
C TYR A 166 33.80 3.53 -10.48
N PRO A 167 34.01 4.81 -10.81
CA PRO A 167 33.52 5.92 -9.99
C PRO A 167 32.00 6.08 -10.18
N ILE A 168 31.34 6.64 -9.18
CA ILE A 168 29.97 7.14 -9.31
C ILE A 168 30.03 8.57 -9.84
N ARG A 169 29.31 8.86 -10.93
CA ARG A 169 29.20 10.23 -11.47
C ARG A 169 28.01 10.94 -10.86
N TRP A 170 28.25 11.58 -9.71
CA TRP A 170 27.23 12.22 -8.88
C TRP A 170 26.42 13.33 -9.58
N SER A 171 27.02 14.05 -10.53
CA SER A 171 26.34 15.08 -11.33
C SER A 171 25.31 14.53 -12.31
N ASP A 172 25.41 13.24 -12.64
CA ASP A 172 24.65 12.62 -13.73
C ASP A 172 23.51 11.73 -13.20
N LEU A 173 23.35 11.67 -11.86
CA LEU A 173 22.47 10.71 -11.20
C LEU A 173 21.00 10.94 -11.56
N ARG A 174 20.47 10.03 -12.37
CA ARG A 174 19.05 9.93 -12.71
C ARG A 174 18.65 8.46 -12.81
N ILE A 175 17.52 8.11 -12.23
CA ILE A 175 16.96 6.76 -12.30
C ILE A 175 16.31 6.61 -13.68
N THR A 176 16.82 5.67 -14.47
CA THR A 176 16.42 5.42 -15.87
C THR A 176 15.69 4.10 -16.05
N SER A 177 15.67 3.25 -15.01
CA SER A 177 14.88 2.02 -14.96
C SER A 177 14.59 1.65 -13.52
N LEU A 178 13.34 1.23 -13.26
CA LEU A 178 12.91 0.62 -12.00
C LEU A 178 13.11 -0.92 -11.99
N GLY A 179 14.01 -1.43 -12.85
CA GLY A 179 14.34 -2.86 -12.93
C GLY A 179 13.19 -3.72 -13.44
N ARG A 180 12.99 -4.89 -12.84
CA ARG A 180 11.93 -5.86 -13.23
C ARG A 180 10.52 -5.50 -12.76
N LEU A 181 10.28 -4.28 -12.30
CA LEU A 181 8.96 -3.83 -11.88
C LEU A 181 7.94 -3.97 -13.03
N LYS A 182 6.71 -4.40 -12.71
CA LYS A 182 5.65 -4.59 -13.70
C LYS A 182 5.31 -3.26 -14.38
N SER A 183 5.38 -3.21 -15.72
CA SER A 183 5.16 -1.99 -16.51
C SER A 183 3.83 -1.30 -16.23
N ARG A 184 2.75 -2.05 -15.96
CA ARG A 184 1.43 -1.49 -15.60
C ARG A 184 1.42 -0.63 -14.33
N LEU A 185 2.45 -0.73 -13.50
CA LEU A 185 2.58 0.06 -12.27
C LEU A 185 3.42 1.33 -12.50
N VAL A 186 3.92 1.55 -13.71
CA VAL A 186 4.70 2.72 -14.09
C VAL A 186 3.86 3.57 -15.04
N SER A 187 3.69 4.84 -14.69
CA SER A 187 3.01 5.82 -15.52
C SER A 187 4.03 6.85 -16.03
N GLY A 188 4.15 6.97 -17.35
CA GLY A 188 5.14 7.82 -18.00
C GLY A 188 6.50 7.15 -18.21
N GLU A 189 7.48 7.94 -18.64
CA GLU A 189 8.86 7.50 -18.84
C GLU A 189 9.65 7.54 -17.52
N VAL A 190 10.50 6.53 -17.31
CA VAL A 190 11.38 6.48 -16.14
C VAL A 190 12.58 7.39 -16.38
N ASP A 191 12.49 8.60 -15.85
CA ASP A 191 13.61 9.53 -15.78
C ASP A 191 13.47 10.38 -14.50
N TYR A 192 13.87 9.82 -13.37
CA TYR A 192 13.60 10.39 -12.05
C TYR A 192 14.86 10.91 -11.36
N PRO A 193 14.79 12.05 -10.65
CA PRO A 193 15.91 12.53 -9.86
C PRO A 193 16.21 11.59 -8.69
N VAL A 194 17.48 11.38 -8.39
CA VAL A 194 17.90 10.78 -7.11
C VAL A 194 17.75 11.82 -6.01
N SER A 195 16.64 11.76 -5.27
CA SER A 195 16.25 12.77 -4.28
C SER A 195 16.83 12.51 -2.89
N PHE A 196 17.30 11.29 -2.62
CA PHE A 196 18.05 10.95 -1.42
C PHE A 196 18.95 9.72 -1.67
N VAL A 197 19.96 9.55 -0.81
CA VAL A 197 20.85 8.38 -0.86
C VAL A 197 21.17 7.82 0.53
N TYR A 198 21.10 6.50 0.68
CA TYR A 198 21.65 5.79 1.84
C TYR A 198 22.94 5.06 1.45
N ILE A 199 23.97 5.20 2.28
CA ILE A 199 25.32 4.68 1.97
C ILE A 199 25.73 3.70 3.05
N LYS A 200 26.11 2.48 2.68
CA LYS A 200 26.64 1.49 3.63
C LYS A 200 27.88 2.06 4.29
N SER A 201 27.90 2.12 5.61
CA SER A 201 29.09 2.50 6.37
C SER A 201 29.82 1.27 6.89
N THR A 202 29.15 0.48 7.73
CA THR A 202 29.77 -0.65 8.41
C THR A 202 28.89 -1.90 8.44
N GLN A 203 29.47 -3.03 8.82
CA GLN A 203 28.78 -4.28 9.09
C GLN A 203 29.43 -5.01 10.27
N GLY A 204 28.60 -5.46 11.23
CA GLY A 204 29.09 -6.07 12.46
C GLY A 204 30.13 -5.19 13.16
N THR A 205 31.20 -5.78 13.66
CA THR A 205 32.27 -5.06 14.37
C THR A 205 33.55 -4.91 13.56
N THR A 206 33.59 -5.39 12.31
CA THR A 206 34.85 -5.57 11.58
C THR A 206 34.86 -5.02 10.16
N VAL A 207 33.70 -4.90 9.51
CA VAL A 207 33.63 -4.54 8.09
C VAL A 207 33.36 -3.05 7.94
N LEU A 208 34.31 -2.34 7.32
CA LEU A 208 34.18 -0.95 6.88
C LEU A 208 34.02 -0.89 5.36
N ASN A 209 33.00 -0.19 4.88
CA ASN A 209 32.91 0.15 3.46
C ASN A 209 33.97 1.19 3.11
N ARG A 210 35.01 0.78 2.38
CA ARG A 210 36.12 1.65 1.94
C ARG A 210 35.67 2.85 1.10
N HIS A 211 34.49 2.80 0.46
CA HIS A 211 33.96 3.87 -0.37
C HIS A 211 33.11 4.87 0.41
N TYR A 212 32.64 4.51 1.62
CA TYR A 212 31.66 5.28 2.41
C TYR A 212 31.99 6.77 2.49
N LEU A 213 33.21 7.11 2.93
CA LEU A 213 33.56 8.52 3.16
C LEU A 213 33.61 9.34 1.87
N THR A 214 34.06 8.73 0.78
CA THR A 214 34.12 9.39 -0.54
C THR A 214 32.72 9.60 -1.10
N ASP A 215 31.86 8.59 -0.99
CA ASP A 215 30.47 8.66 -1.45
C ASP A 215 29.67 9.68 -0.64
N TYR A 216 29.81 9.65 0.69
CA TYR A 216 29.19 10.61 1.59
C TYR A 216 29.56 12.06 1.23
N ARG A 217 30.85 12.34 1.04
CA ARG A 217 31.31 13.69 0.65
C ARG A 217 30.78 14.11 -0.71
N SER A 218 30.70 13.17 -1.65
CA SER A 218 30.24 13.44 -3.00
C SER A 218 28.73 13.68 -3.06
N ALA A 219 27.93 12.90 -2.32
CA ALA A 219 26.50 13.13 -2.14
C ALA A 219 26.21 14.53 -1.58
N ARG A 220 26.92 14.91 -0.49
CA ARG A 220 26.82 16.24 0.11
C ARG A 220 27.21 17.34 -0.88
N LYS A 221 28.29 17.15 -1.64
CA LYS A 221 28.72 18.11 -2.68
C LYS A 221 27.67 18.26 -3.79
N ALA A 222 26.99 17.17 -4.15
CA ALA A 222 25.89 17.18 -5.11
C ALA A 222 24.56 17.69 -4.51
N SER A 223 24.54 18.09 -3.24
CA SER A 223 23.33 18.52 -2.50
C SER A 223 22.21 17.47 -2.49
N ILE A 224 22.58 16.18 -2.55
CA ILE A 224 21.64 15.07 -2.37
C ILE A 224 21.57 14.74 -0.87
N PRO A 225 20.41 14.84 -0.22
CA PRO A 225 20.21 14.39 1.16
C PRO A 225 20.73 12.96 1.33
N CYS A 226 21.62 12.76 2.31
CA CYS A 226 22.27 11.47 2.51
C CYS A 226 22.21 10.98 3.95
N GLY A 227 22.12 9.66 4.11
CA GLY A 227 22.23 8.96 5.39
C GLY A 227 23.18 7.77 5.28
N ALA A 228 23.52 7.19 6.43
CA ALA A 228 24.39 6.02 6.52
C ALA A 228 23.64 4.83 7.11
N TYR A 229 23.96 3.63 6.64
CA TYR A 229 23.41 2.40 7.20
C TYR A 229 24.48 1.43 7.72
N HIS A 230 24.05 0.62 8.69
CA HIS A 230 24.83 -0.44 9.31
C HIS A 230 24.17 -1.80 9.06
N PHE A 231 24.90 -2.74 8.48
CA PHE A 231 24.40 -4.12 8.32
C PHE A 231 24.63 -4.89 9.63
N PHE A 232 23.53 -5.25 10.29
CA PHE A 232 23.56 -5.91 11.59
C PHE A 232 24.04 -7.35 11.48
N SER A 233 24.84 -7.77 12.45
CA SER A 233 25.31 -9.14 12.62
C SER A 233 24.65 -9.75 13.85
N THR A 234 24.00 -10.89 13.72
CA THR A 234 23.38 -11.61 14.85
C THR A 234 24.37 -12.34 15.75
N VAL A 235 25.66 -12.34 15.40
CA VAL A 235 26.73 -13.07 16.13
C VAL A 235 27.69 -12.15 16.90
N SER A 236 27.59 -10.84 16.75
CA SER A 236 28.43 -9.87 17.48
C SER A 236 27.58 -9.03 18.42
N ASP A 237 28.20 -8.54 19.50
CA ASP A 237 27.52 -7.73 20.51
C ASP A 237 26.95 -6.44 19.91
N ALA A 238 25.69 -6.10 20.23
CA ALA A 238 25.03 -4.94 19.65
C ALA A 238 25.64 -3.59 20.07
N ALA A 239 26.17 -3.48 21.29
CA ALA A 239 26.82 -2.27 21.76
C ALA A 239 28.15 -2.06 21.04
N ASP A 240 28.91 -3.13 20.81
CA ASP A 240 30.15 -3.08 20.01
C ASP A 240 29.85 -2.72 18.54
N GLN A 241 28.79 -3.27 17.96
CA GLN A 241 28.33 -2.90 16.62
C GLN A 241 27.94 -1.42 16.53
N ALA A 242 27.23 -0.89 17.53
CA ALA A 242 26.86 0.52 17.60
C ALA A 242 28.10 1.41 17.74
N ALA A 243 29.03 1.06 18.63
CA ALA A 243 30.29 1.77 18.80
C ALA A 243 31.12 1.78 17.50
N TYR A 244 31.18 0.63 16.80
CA TYR A 244 31.89 0.52 15.53
C TYR A 244 31.24 1.36 14.42
N PHE A 245 29.90 1.37 14.33
CA PHE A 245 29.18 2.24 13.40
C PHE A 245 29.43 3.72 13.72
N ILE A 246 29.28 4.12 14.99
CA ILE A 246 29.49 5.52 15.42
C ILE A 246 30.90 6.00 15.08
N LYS A 247 31.92 5.19 15.38
CA LYS A 247 33.34 5.54 15.15
C LYS A 247 33.67 5.77 13.67
N ASN A 248 33.04 5.03 12.77
CA ASN A 248 33.41 5.01 11.35
C ASN A 248 32.45 5.82 10.45
N THR A 249 31.39 6.39 11.02
CA THR A 249 30.32 7.07 10.27
C THR A 249 30.36 8.57 10.51
N ARG A 250 29.90 9.34 9.52
CA ARG A 250 29.75 10.80 9.62
C ARG A 250 28.31 11.15 9.95
N PHE A 251 28.15 12.08 10.88
CA PHE A 251 26.86 12.56 11.34
C PHE A 251 26.91 14.09 11.39
N SER A 252 26.52 14.70 10.28
CA SER A 252 26.50 16.16 10.13
C SER A 252 25.06 16.67 10.17
N ARG A 253 24.90 17.95 10.52
CA ARG A 253 23.60 18.60 10.42
C ARG A 253 23.00 18.43 9.02
N GLY A 254 21.73 18.06 8.98
CA GLY A 254 20.97 17.81 7.77
C GLY A 254 21.12 16.40 7.18
N ASP A 255 21.96 15.54 7.75
CA ASP A 255 22.00 14.13 7.32
C ASP A 255 20.69 13.42 7.73
N LEU A 256 20.28 12.47 6.90
CA LEU A 256 19.12 11.63 7.16
C LEU A 256 19.36 10.74 8.39
N PRO A 257 18.29 10.28 9.08
CA PRO A 257 18.42 9.35 10.19
C PRO A 257 19.27 8.12 9.84
N PRO A 258 20.15 7.65 10.74
CA PRO A 258 20.89 6.41 10.52
C PRO A 258 19.95 5.23 10.32
N VAL A 259 20.38 4.23 9.56
CA VAL A 259 19.59 3.01 9.32
C VAL A 259 20.29 1.80 9.93
N LEU A 260 19.53 0.97 10.64
CA LEU A 260 19.93 -0.40 10.97
C LEU A 260 19.36 -1.35 9.92
N ASP A 261 20.23 -1.99 9.16
CA ASP A 261 19.88 -3.01 8.18
C ASP A 261 19.86 -4.39 8.88
N LEU A 262 18.66 -4.96 9.04
CA LEU A 262 18.38 -6.18 9.76
C LEU A 262 17.75 -7.23 8.83
N GLU A 263 18.60 -8.08 8.25
CA GLU A 263 18.17 -9.13 7.32
C GLU A 263 18.63 -10.56 7.71
N PRO A 264 18.41 -11.02 8.95
CA PRO A 264 18.80 -12.38 9.32
C PRO A 264 17.84 -13.42 8.73
N SER A 265 18.40 -14.56 8.37
CA SER A 265 17.63 -15.79 8.08
C SER A 265 17.04 -16.40 9.35
N ASP A 266 15.99 -17.21 9.20
CA ASP A 266 15.39 -17.98 10.31
C ASP A 266 16.45 -18.74 11.13
N ARG A 267 17.42 -19.33 10.43
CA ARG A 267 18.53 -20.09 11.03
C ARG A 267 19.49 -19.21 11.83
N GLU A 268 19.76 -17.99 11.36
CA GLU A 268 20.58 -17.03 12.09
C GLU A 268 19.86 -16.52 13.34
N ILE A 269 18.55 -16.30 13.26
CA ILE A 269 17.73 -15.93 14.42
C ILE A 269 17.74 -17.05 15.46
N GLU A 270 17.53 -18.30 15.05
CA GLU A 270 17.58 -19.46 15.94
C GLU A 270 18.94 -19.57 16.62
N ARG A 271 20.04 -19.50 15.85
CA ARG A 271 21.42 -19.53 16.37
C ARG A 271 21.74 -18.38 17.32
N ALA A 272 21.14 -17.21 17.13
CA ALA A 272 21.31 -16.07 18.02
C ALA A 272 20.63 -16.27 19.38
N GLY A 273 19.80 -17.32 19.54
CA GLY A 273 19.00 -17.59 20.72
C GLY A 273 17.53 -17.17 20.58
N GLY A 274 17.05 -17.07 19.34
CA GLY A 274 15.65 -16.78 19.01
C GLY A 274 15.33 -15.29 18.84
N ALA A 275 14.13 -15.03 18.31
CA ALA A 275 13.69 -13.68 17.94
C ALA A 275 13.70 -12.70 19.11
N VAL A 276 13.27 -13.14 20.31
CA VAL A 276 13.23 -12.29 21.52
C VAL A 276 14.62 -11.77 21.88
N LYS A 277 15.66 -12.63 21.83
CA LYS A 277 17.03 -12.21 22.13
C LYS A 277 17.55 -11.26 21.05
N MET A 278 17.33 -11.57 19.78
CA MET A 278 17.68 -10.67 18.68
C MET A 278 17.04 -9.29 18.84
N PHE A 279 15.76 -9.18 19.21
CA PHE A 279 15.11 -7.88 19.40
C PHE A 279 15.73 -7.07 20.54
N ARG A 280 16.19 -7.71 21.62
CA ARG A 280 16.91 -7.01 22.70
C ARG A 280 18.21 -6.40 22.16
N GLU A 281 18.99 -7.18 21.42
CA GLU A 281 20.23 -6.72 20.79
C GLU A 281 19.98 -5.56 19.81
N VAL A 282 18.98 -5.71 18.94
CA VAL A 282 18.56 -4.65 18.01
C VAL A 282 18.20 -3.38 18.78
N LEU A 283 17.38 -3.47 19.82
CA LEU A 283 16.99 -2.30 20.63
C LEU A 283 18.17 -1.65 21.37
N ILE A 284 19.17 -2.43 21.79
CA ILE A 284 20.42 -1.90 22.37
C ILE A 284 21.13 -1.04 21.33
N TRP A 285 21.33 -1.56 20.10
CA TRP A 285 21.96 -0.82 19.02
C TRP A 285 21.17 0.48 18.71
N MET A 286 19.85 0.37 18.53
CA MET A 286 18.99 1.50 18.16
C MET A 286 19.07 2.62 19.21
N LYS A 287 19.02 2.28 20.50
CA LYS A 287 19.08 3.25 21.61
C LYS A 287 20.45 3.91 21.75
N ILE A 288 21.54 3.16 21.57
CA ILE A 288 22.90 3.71 21.63
C ILE A 288 23.10 4.73 20.50
N VAL A 289 22.69 4.38 19.27
CA VAL A 289 22.81 5.27 18.12
C VAL A 289 21.88 6.48 18.26
N GLU A 290 20.62 6.31 18.67
CA GLU A 290 19.70 7.44 18.92
C GLU A 290 20.29 8.41 19.96
N LYS A 291 20.81 7.89 21.08
CA LYS A 291 21.42 8.70 22.13
C LYS A 291 22.63 9.48 21.63
N ARG A 292 23.47 8.87 20.78
CA ARG A 292 24.69 9.50 20.26
C ARG A 292 24.38 10.54 19.18
N VAL A 293 23.44 10.23 18.30
CA VAL A 293 23.19 11.00 17.08
C VAL A 293 22.10 12.07 17.29
N GLY A 294 21.22 11.87 18.27
CA GLY A 294 20.13 12.78 18.59
C GLY A 294 18.90 12.65 17.68
N VAL A 295 18.89 11.66 16.79
CA VAL A 295 17.73 11.28 15.97
C VAL A 295 17.54 9.78 16.02
N ARG A 296 16.28 9.35 16.00
CA ARG A 296 15.93 7.93 16.04
C ARG A 296 16.34 7.24 14.74
N PRO A 297 17.07 6.10 14.80
CA PRO A 297 17.38 5.34 13.61
C PRO A 297 16.14 4.73 12.95
N ILE A 298 16.25 4.45 11.66
CA ILE A 298 15.25 3.72 10.86
C ILE A 298 15.63 2.24 10.86
N LEU A 299 14.64 1.36 10.97
CA LEU A 299 14.83 -0.08 10.85
C LEU A 299 14.60 -0.50 9.39
N TYR A 300 15.64 -1.01 8.73
CA TYR A 300 15.53 -1.66 7.42
C TYR A 300 15.33 -3.17 7.58
N VAL A 301 14.29 -3.72 6.95
CA VAL A 301 13.91 -5.15 7.03
C VAL A 301 13.21 -5.59 5.75
N ASN A 302 13.23 -6.89 5.46
CA ASN A 302 12.47 -7.46 4.34
C ASN A 302 11.01 -7.83 4.71
N GLN A 303 10.20 -8.10 3.68
CA GLN A 303 8.78 -8.45 3.83
C GLN A 303 8.52 -9.68 4.73
N MET A 304 9.39 -10.69 4.68
CA MET A 304 9.23 -11.89 5.52
C MET A 304 9.35 -11.50 6.99
N PHE A 305 10.36 -10.69 7.31
CA PHE A 305 10.57 -10.21 8.67
C PHE A 305 9.39 -9.40 9.20
N VAL A 306 8.84 -8.50 8.39
CA VAL A 306 7.64 -7.72 8.74
C VAL A 306 6.45 -8.62 9.08
N ASN A 307 6.22 -9.70 8.33
CA ASN A 307 5.06 -10.56 8.57
C ASN A 307 5.28 -11.52 9.75
N LYS A 308 6.48 -12.06 9.90
CA LYS A 308 6.76 -13.17 10.83
C LYS A 308 7.32 -12.70 12.17
N TYR A 309 8.20 -11.70 12.16
CA TYR A 309 9.00 -11.34 13.33
C TYR A 309 8.60 -10.00 13.93
N LEU A 310 8.35 -8.97 13.12
CA LEU A 310 8.00 -7.64 13.64
C LEU A 310 6.80 -7.62 14.60
N PRO A 311 5.72 -8.43 14.42
CA PRO A 311 4.61 -8.48 15.37
C PRO A 311 5.01 -8.98 16.77
N LEU A 312 6.13 -9.72 16.88
CA LEU A 312 6.66 -10.21 18.14
C LEU A 312 7.42 -9.12 18.92
N SER A 313 7.63 -7.94 18.34
CA SER A 313 8.26 -6.79 19.00
C SER A 313 7.39 -5.54 18.83
N PRO A 314 6.38 -5.33 19.70
CA PRO A 314 5.58 -4.12 19.70
C PRO A 314 6.43 -2.85 19.81
N GLU A 315 7.52 -2.89 20.59
CA GLU A 315 8.47 -1.77 20.71
C GLU A 315 9.05 -1.36 19.34
N LEU A 316 9.55 -2.29 18.54
CA LEU A 316 10.09 -1.97 17.22
C LEU A 316 8.98 -1.55 16.25
N ARG A 317 7.85 -2.26 16.27
CA ARG A 317 6.71 -2.01 15.39
C ARG A 317 6.11 -0.61 15.60
N ASP A 318 5.97 -0.20 16.87
CA ASP A 318 5.20 0.96 17.25
C ASP A 318 6.06 2.22 17.43
N ASN A 319 7.37 2.10 17.68
CA ASN A 319 8.20 3.26 18.02
C ASN A 319 9.24 3.65 16.96
N TYR A 320 9.47 2.81 15.94
CA TYR A 320 10.47 3.04 14.91
C TYR A 320 9.86 3.14 13.50
N ASN A 321 10.44 4.02 12.69
CA ASN A 321 10.14 4.06 11.27
C ASN A 321 10.81 2.88 10.58
N VAL A 322 10.12 2.32 9.59
CA VAL A 322 10.56 1.15 8.84
C VAL A 322 10.86 1.52 7.40
N TRP A 323 12.02 1.08 6.93
CA TRP A 323 12.35 0.99 5.52
C TRP A 323 12.21 -0.48 5.09
N ILE A 324 11.27 -0.78 4.21
CA ILE A 324 10.99 -2.17 3.81
C ILE A 324 11.59 -2.53 2.46
N ALA A 325 12.25 -3.69 2.37
CA ALA A 325 12.52 -4.37 1.12
C ALA A 325 11.35 -5.26 0.70
N ARG A 326 10.63 -4.84 -0.34
CA ARG A 326 9.43 -5.53 -0.83
C ARG A 326 9.24 -5.27 -2.33
N TYR A 327 9.19 -6.32 -3.13
CA TYR A 327 8.95 -6.22 -4.59
C TYR A 327 7.49 -6.47 -4.99
N GLY A 328 6.58 -6.41 -4.02
CA GLY A 328 5.13 -6.46 -4.23
C GLY A 328 4.58 -5.10 -4.63
N SER A 329 3.30 -5.03 -5.01
CA SER A 329 2.67 -3.78 -5.46
C SER A 329 1.86 -3.06 -4.38
N TYR A 330 1.59 -3.73 -3.25
CA TYR A 330 0.74 -3.19 -2.19
C TYR A 330 1.57 -2.65 -1.05
N LYS A 331 1.15 -1.54 -0.47
CA LYS A 331 1.78 -0.93 0.70
C LYS A 331 1.54 -1.78 1.95
N PRO A 332 2.58 -2.05 2.77
CA PRO A 332 2.41 -2.75 4.04
C PRO A 332 1.82 -1.82 5.13
N ASP A 333 1.08 -2.41 6.06
CA ASP A 333 0.55 -1.73 7.25
C ASP A 333 1.62 -1.65 8.36
N ILE A 334 2.56 -0.72 8.19
CA ILE A 334 3.68 -0.45 9.11
C ILE A 334 3.99 1.06 9.12
N LYS A 335 4.84 1.52 10.07
CA LYS A 335 5.38 2.88 10.10
C LYS A 335 6.39 3.14 8.97
N LEU A 336 5.93 3.03 7.74
CA LEU A 336 6.75 3.08 6.53
C LEU A 336 7.29 4.49 6.28
N VAL A 337 8.62 4.61 6.12
CA VAL A 337 9.27 5.85 5.66
C VAL A 337 9.88 5.68 4.27
N HIS A 338 10.45 4.52 3.98
CA HIS A 338 11.04 4.20 2.68
C HIS A 338 10.63 2.81 2.23
N TRP A 339 10.47 2.63 0.93
CA TRP A 339 10.15 1.36 0.32
C TRP A 339 11.17 1.06 -0.78
N GLN A 340 12.01 0.05 -0.57
CA GLN A 340 12.87 -0.50 -1.62
C GLN A 340 12.02 -1.37 -2.55
N LEU A 341 11.80 -0.87 -3.76
CA LEU A 341 10.85 -1.44 -4.73
C LEU A 341 11.53 -2.28 -5.82
N SER A 342 12.85 -2.13 -5.98
CA SER A 342 13.65 -2.86 -6.96
C SER A 342 15.09 -2.96 -6.45
N ALA A 343 15.71 -4.13 -6.66
CA ALA A 343 17.13 -4.36 -6.42
C ALA A 343 17.99 -4.34 -7.69
N ASP A 344 17.35 -4.03 -8.83
CA ASP A 344 17.88 -4.21 -10.18
C ASP A 344 17.64 -2.98 -11.07
N GLY A 345 17.50 -1.80 -10.44
CA GLY A 345 17.32 -0.54 -11.15
C GLY A 345 18.57 -0.11 -11.90
N LYS A 346 18.37 0.82 -12.85
CA LYS A 346 19.46 1.48 -13.59
C LYS A 346 19.48 2.95 -13.26
N VAL A 347 20.66 3.45 -12.92
CA VAL A 347 20.87 4.85 -12.55
C VAL A 347 22.00 5.38 -13.42
N ASN A 348 21.72 6.40 -14.23
CA ASN A 348 22.77 7.07 -14.98
C ASN A 348 23.86 7.56 -14.01
N GLY A 349 25.13 7.38 -14.37
CA GLY A 349 26.26 7.65 -13.48
C GLY A 349 26.70 6.50 -12.58
N ILE A 350 25.95 5.39 -12.51
CA ILE A 350 26.33 4.15 -11.80
C ILE A 350 26.29 2.98 -12.79
N VAL A 351 27.39 2.22 -12.88
CA VAL A 351 27.51 1.13 -13.88
C VAL A 351 26.77 -0.14 -13.43
N PRO A 352 26.94 -0.64 -12.18
CA PRO A 352 26.14 -1.75 -11.68
C PRO A 352 24.65 -1.43 -11.52
N GLU A 353 23.88 -2.47 -11.22
CA GLU A 353 22.51 -2.33 -10.73
C GLU A 353 22.47 -1.64 -9.36
N VAL A 354 21.37 -0.95 -9.10
CA VAL A 354 21.18 -0.13 -7.91
C VAL A 354 19.83 -0.42 -7.29
N ASP A 355 19.82 -0.49 -5.96
CA ASP A 355 18.62 -0.60 -5.17
C ASP A 355 17.84 0.73 -5.22
N ILE A 356 16.59 0.66 -5.71
CA ILE A 356 15.73 1.83 -5.90
C ILE A 356 14.69 1.89 -4.79
N ASN A 357 14.61 3.06 -4.17
CA ASN A 357 13.77 3.34 -3.03
C ASN A 357 12.78 4.45 -3.34
N VAL A 358 11.61 4.41 -2.71
CA VAL A 358 10.61 5.49 -2.74
C VAL A 358 10.31 5.91 -1.31
N PHE A 359 10.31 7.21 -1.06
CA PHE A 359 9.83 7.78 0.21
C PHE A 359 8.30 7.66 0.28
N ASN A 360 7.79 7.30 1.46
CA ASN A 360 6.36 7.19 1.70
C ASN A 360 5.74 8.57 1.96
N GLY A 361 5.54 9.31 0.86
CA GLY A 361 4.91 10.62 0.84
C GLY A 361 5.21 11.36 -0.46
N TYR A 362 4.69 12.57 -0.56
CA TYR A 362 4.92 13.49 -1.67
C TYR A 362 5.89 14.61 -1.27
N LYS A 363 6.13 15.52 -2.21
CA LYS A 363 7.12 16.60 -2.08
C LYS A 363 7.05 17.35 -0.75
N ASP A 364 5.88 17.81 -0.33
CA ASP A 364 5.74 18.62 0.89
C ASP A 364 6.04 17.81 2.16
N GLU A 365 5.61 16.54 2.19
CA GLU A 365 5.90 15.61 3.28
C GLU A 365 7.39 15.28 3.33
N PHE A 366 8.05 15.15 2.17
CA PHE A 366 9.49 14.95 2.09
C PHE A 366 10.26 16.18 2.56
N MET A 367 9.86 17.38 2.17
CA MET A 367 10.46 18.62 2.67
C MET A 367 10.30 18.77 4.18
N LYS A 368 9.12 18.45 4.71
CA LYS A 368 8.89 18.38 6.16
C LYS A 368 9.76 17.33 6.83
N TYR A 369 9.89 16.15 6.23
CA TYR A 369 10.75 15.09 6.73
C TYR A 369 12.23 15.52 6.81
N LEU A 370 12.74 16.18 5.76
CA LEU A 370 14.08 16.76 5.74
C LEU A 370 14.27 17.88 6.79
N HIS A 371 13.22 18.60 7.13
CA HIS A 371 13.27 19.61 8.17
C HIS A 371 13.22 19.00 9.59
N ASP A 372 12.30 18.05 9.82
CA ASP A 372 11.93 17.57 11.15
C ASP A 372 12.78 16.38 11.60
N SER A 373 13.14 15.48 10.68
CA SER A 373 13.72 14.17 11.03
C SER A 373 15.24 14.09 10.89
N THR A 374 15.89 15.02 10.20
CA THR A 374 17.35 14.99 10.01
C THR A 374 18.12 15.35 11.29
N ILE A 375 19.40 14.96 11.32
CA ILE A 375 20.34 15.31 12.38
C ILE A 375 20.41 16.83 12.56
N LYS A 376 20.27 17.29 13.81
CA LYS A 376 20.17 18.73 14.13
C LYS A 376 21.51 19.40 14.43
N SER A 377 22.51 18.64 14.84
CA SER A 377 23.83 19.15 15.21
C SER A 377 24.94 18.22 14.70
N ASN A 378 26.12 18.78 14.44
CA ASN A 378 27.27 17.96 14.06
C ASN A 378 27.70 17.11 15.26
N VAL A 379 27.78 15.79 15.07
CA VAL A 379 28.25 14.87 16.10
C VAL A 379 29.74 14.65 15.87
N LYS A 380 30.57 15.08 16.82
CA LYS A 380 32.01 14.78 16.79
C LYS A 380 32.20 13.27 16.91
N PRO A 381 33.19 12.66 16.23
CA PRO A 381 33.52 11.24 16.35
C PRO A 381 33.57 10.76 17.80
#